data_AF-A0A497Z164-F1
#
_entry.id   AF-A0A497Z164-F1
#
_cell.length_a   1.000
_cell.length_b   1.000
_cell.length_c   1.000
_cell.angle_alpha   90.00
_cell.angle_beta   90.00
_cell.angle_gamma   90.00
#
_symmetry.space_group_name_H-M   'P 1'
#
loop_
_entity.id
_entity.type
_entity.pdbx_description
1 polymer ?
#
loop_
_entity_poly.entity_id
_entity_poly.type
_entity_poly.pdbx_seq_one_letter_code
_entity_poly.pdbx_strand_id
1 'polypeptide(L)'
;MTSSLDVKTTWASVMDETKNPLRNQSLPVAHLLMQMLAWMWSAIFSLMVGSYFVFGVTASAHMLLIGGLFVTLLVFRKSEVTKID
;
A
#
# COMPACT_ATOMS: atom_id res chain seq x y z
N MET A 1 5.74 10.61 -32.46
CA MET A 1 4.50 9.85 -32.20
C MET A 1 4.70 8.96 -30.96
N THR A 2 4.79 9.54 -29.77
CA THR A 2 4.94 8.80 -28.50
C THR A 2 4.37 9.66 -27.38
N SER A 3 3.10 9.52 -27.02
CA SER A 3 2.57 10.32 -25.91
C SER A 3 1.35 9.77 -25.17
N SER A 4 0.64 8.76 -25.68
CA SER A 4 -0.47 8.12 -24.94
C SER A 4 -0.15 6.69 -24.47
N LEU A 5 0.79 6.01 -25.13
CA LEU A 5 1.18 4.63 -24.82
C LEU A 5 2.31 4.53 -23.77
N ASP A 6 2.97 5.64 -23.44
CA ASP A 6 4.10 5.64 -22.50
C ASP A 6 3.61 5.67 -21.04
N VAL A 7 2.82 6.69 -20.66
CA VAL A 7 2.34 6.84 -19.26
C VAL A 7 1.54 5.63 -18.77
N LYS A 8 0.68 5.04 -19.60
CA LYS A 8 -0.11 3.85 -19.21
C LYS A 8 0.77 2.63 -18.99
N THR A 9 1.80 2.44 -19.81
CA THR A 9 2.69 1.28 -19.70
C THR A 9 3.67 1.45 -18.54
N THR A 10 4.19 2.66 -18.32
CA THR A 10 4.98 3.01 -17.13
C THR A 10 4.17 2.86 -15.85
N TRP A 11 2.93 3.38 -15.81
CA TRP A 11 2.05 3.24 -14.66
C TRP A 11 1.76 1.78 -14.35
N ALA A 12 1.42 0.98 -15.38
CA ALA A 12 1.22 -0.45 -15.21
C ALA A 12 2.49 -1.14 -14.69
N SER A 13 3.68 -0.76 -15.13
CA SER A 13 4.93 -1.33 -14.61
C SER A 13 5.09 -1.18 -13.08
N VAL A 14 4.57 -0.09 -12.50
CA VAL A 14 4.65 0.18 -11.06
C VAL A 14 3.44 -0.39 -10.30
N MET A 15 2.24 -0.15 -10.80
CA MET A 15 0.98 -0.35 -10.07
C MET A 15 0.24 -1.64 -10.41
N ASP A 16 0.54 -2.27 -11.55
CA ASP A 16 -0.09 -3.54 -11.94
C ASP A 16 0.58 -4.69 -11.17
N GLU A 17 -0.20 -5.39 -10.35
CA GLU A 17 0.28 -6.53 -9.56
C GLU A 17 0.84 -7.67 -10.43
N THR A 18 0.45 -7.76 -11.69
CA THR A 18 0.93 -8.80 -12.62
C THR A 18 2.26 -8.44 -13.27
N LYS A 19 2.64 -7.16 -13.28
CA LYS A 19 3.84 -6.65 -13.97
C LYS A 19 4.89 -6.12 -13.03
N ASN A 20 4.49 -5.63 -11.86
CA ASN A 20 5.43 -5.06 -10.91
C ASN A 20 6.46 -6.10 -10.42
N PRO A 21 7.61 -5.65 -9.88
CA PRO A 21 8.64 -6.55 -9.35
C PRO A 21 8.16 -7.44 -8.18
N LEU A 22 7.05 -7.07 -7.54
CA LEU A 22 6.44 -7.77 -6.39
C LEU A 22 5.45 -8.86 -6.81
N ARG A 23 5.22 -9.08 -8.10
CA ARG A 23 4.28 -10.08 -8.64
C ARG A 23 4.51 -11.52 -8.17
N ASN A 24 5.74 -11.84 -7.76
CA ASN A 24 6.10 -13.19 -7.29
C ASN A 24 5.83 -13.39 -5.79
N GLN A 25 5.30 -12.38 -5.10
CA GLN A 25 4.93 -12.45 -3.69
C GLN A 25 3.45 -12.77 -3.54
N SER A 26 3.06 -13.33 -2.38
CA SER A 26 1.64 -13.47 -2.06
C SER A 26 0.96 -12.10 -2.05
N LEU A 27 -0.30 -12.03 -2.51
CA LEU A 27 -1.07 -10.77 -2.57
C LEU A 27 -1.03 -9.96 -1.27
N PRO A 28 -1.16 -10.56 -0.06
CA PRO A 28 -1.07 -9.80 1.19
C PRO A 28 0.30 -9.14 1.39
N VAL A 29 1.39 -9.83 1.04
CA VAL A 29 2.76 -9.32 1.16
C VAL A 29 3.03 -8.23 0.13
N ALA A 30 2.63 -8.46 -1.12
CA ALA A 30 2.75 -7.47 -2.19
C ALA A 30 1.99 -6.17 -1.84
N HIS A 31 0.77 -6.30 -1.32
CA HIS A 31 -0.03 -5.15 -0.88
C HIS A 31 0.67 -4.36 0.23
N LEU A 32 1.18 -5.04 1.27
CA LEU A 32 1.90 -4.39 2.37
C LEU A 32 3.14 -3.63 1.89
N LEU A 33 3.92 -4.23 0.97
CA LEU A 33 5.10 -3.59 0.40
C LEU A 33 4.75 -2.36 -0.43
N MET A 34 3.67 -2.41 -1.22
CA MET A 34 3.16 -1.25 -1.96
C MET A 34 2.69 -0.13 -1.01
N GLN A 35 2.05 -0.48 0.12
CA GLN A 35 1.67 0.49 1.16
C GLN A 35 2.90 1.14 1.80
N MET A 36 3.95 0.37 2.13
CA MET A 36 5.18 0.92 2.67
C MET A 36 5.88 1.86 1.68
N LEU A 37 5.89 1.53 0.39
CA LEU A 37 6.46 2.40 -0.64
C LEU A 37 5.70 3.73 -0.75
N ALA A 38 4.37 3.68 -0.70
CA ALA A 38 3.54 4.88 -0.66
C ALA A 38 3.82 5.73 0.59
N TRP A 39 4.02 5.08 1.74
CA TRP A 39 4.34 5.75 3.00
C TRP A 39 5.71 6.43 2.96
N MET A 40 6.72 5.79 2.37
CA MET A 40 8.05 6.36 2.16
C MET A 40 7.98 7.64 1.33
N TRP A 41 7.25 7.63 0.21
CA TRP A 41 7.11 8.81 -0.65
C TRP A 41 6.35 9.95 0.02
N SER A 42 5.32 9.63 0.81
CA SER A 42 4.61 10.63 1.62
C SER A 42 5.53 11.28 2.66
N ALA A 43 6.40 10.49 3.31
CA ALA A 43 7.40 11.00 4.24
C ALA A 43 8.36 11.95 3.54
N ILE A 44 8.99 11.52 2.43
CA ILE A 44 9.94 12.35 1.67
C ILE A 44 9.30 13.70 1.30
N PHE A 45 8.06 13.70 0.80
CA PHE A 45 7.37 14.94 0.45
C PHE A 45 7.14 15.85 1.66
N SER A 46 6.73 15.30 2.80
CA SER A 46 6.61 16.09 4.03
C SER A 46 7.94 16.69 4.48
N LEU A 47 9.01 15.89 4.48
CA LEU A 47 10.34 16.33 4.89
C LEU A 47 10.82 17.47 3.98
N MET A 48 10.52 17.41 2.68
CA MET A 48 10.84 18.47 1.71
C MET A 48 10.08 19.77 1.98
N VAL A 49 8.81 19.69 2.38
CA VAL A 49 7.97 20.87 2.67
C VAL A 49 8.25 21.44 4.08
N GLY A 50 9.01 20.73 4.92
CA GLY A 50 9.35 21.14 6.29
C GLY A 50 8.24 20.90 7.31
N SER A 51 7.20 20.14 6.94
CA SER A 51 5.99 19.93 7.75
C SER A 51 6.04 18.62 8.54
N TYR A 52 7.12 18.43 9.29
CA TYR A 52 7.42 17.19 10.03
C TYR A 52 6.35 16.85 11.08
N PHE A 53 5.85 17.87 11.80
CA PHE A 53 4.87 17.68 12.87
C PHE A 53 3.50 17.26 12.32
N VAL A 54 3.01 17.95 11.28
CA VAL A 54 1.73 17.63 10.64
C VAL A 54 1.79 16.25 10.00
N PHE A 55 2.90 15.91 9.35
CA PHE A 55 3.10 14.58 8.79
C PHE A 55 3.18 13.50 9.85
N GLY A 56 3.86 13.73 10.97
CA GLY A 56 3.90 12.77 12.07
C GLY A 56 2.49 12.40 12.55
N VAL A 57 1.65 13.42 12.79
CA VAL A 57 0.27 13.21 13.24
C VAL A 57 -0.57 12.49 12.18
N THR A 58 -0.52 12.93 10.92
CA THR A 58 -1.33 12.33 9.86
C THR A 58 -0.86 10.91 9.50
N ALA A 59 0.44 10.64 9.55
CA ALA A 59 1.02 9.33 9.29
C ALA A 59 0.65 8.34 10.39
N SER A 60 0.70 8.74 11.67
CA SER A 60 0.22 7.91 12.78
C SER A 60 -1.27 7.60 12.66
N ALA A 61 -2.11 8.57 12.28
CA ALA A 61 -3.53 8.34 12.05
C ALA A 61 -3.78 7.32 10.91
N HIS A 62 -3.04 7.42 9.80
CA HIS A 62 -3.11 6.44 8.71
C HIS A 62 -2.71 5.03 9.15
N MET A 63 -1.64 4.89 9.94
CA MET A 63 -1.19 3.59 10.46
C MET A 63 -2.25 2.92 11.35
N LEU A 64 -2.96 3.70 12.17
CA LEU A 64 -4.06 3.18 12.99
C LEU A 64 -5.23 2.68 12.13
N LEU A 65 -5.60 3.43 11.08
CA LEU A 65 -6.67 3.03 10.16
C LEU A 65 -6.34 1.75 9.40
N ILE A 66 -5.13 1.67 8.83
CA ILE A 66 -4.66 0.47 8.11
C ILE A 66 -4.56 -0.71 9.09
N GLY A 67 -4.01 -0.50 10.29
CA GLY A 67 -3.93 -1.52 11.32
C GLY A 67 -5.30 -2.08 11.70
N GLY A 68 -6.31 -1.21 11.89
CA GLY A 68 -7.69 -1.63 12.16
C GLY A 68 -8.30 -2.45 11.01
N LEU A 69 -8.02 -2.09 9.76
CA LEU A 69 -8.45 -2.88 8.60
C LEU A 69 -7.81 -4.27 8.60
N PHE A 70 -6.51 -4.39 8.87
CA PHE A 70 -5.83 -5.68 8.96
C PHE A 70 -6.37 -6.55 10.10
N VAL A 71 -6.61 -5.96 11.29
CA VAL A 71 -7.25 -6.69 12.40
C VAL A 71 -8.62 -7.21 12.00
N THR A 72 -9.43 -6.39 11.31
CA THR A 72 -10.76 -6.80 10.82
C THR A 72 -10.66 -7.95 9.82
N LEU A 73 -9.74 -7.88 8.86
CA LEU A 73 -9.48 -8.96 7.90
C LEU A 73 -9.00 -10.25 8.58
N LEU A 74 -8.17 -10.15 9.62
CA LEU A 74 -7.73 -11.31 10.39
C LEU A 74 -8.89 -11.95 11.16
N VAL A 75 -9.76 -11.15 11.78
CA VAL A 75 -10.97 -11.64 12.46
C VAL A 75 -11.90 -12.34 11.47
N PHE A 76 -12.15 -11.74 10.30
CA PHE A 76 -13.00 -12.33 9.26
C PHE A 76 -12.42 -13.62 8.69
N ARG A 77 -11.12 -13.66 8.39
CA ARG A 77 -10.45 -14.90 7.97
C ARG A 77 -10.56 -15.99 9.03
N LYS A 78 -10.41 -15.63 10.31
CA LYS A 78 -10.55 -16.61 11.40
C LYS A 78 -11.97 -17.14 11.52
N SER A 79 -12.99 -16.30 11.35
CA SER A 79 -14.39 -16.76 11.38
C SER A 79 -14.78 -17.61 10.17
N GLU A 80 -14.23 -17.34 8.99
CA GLU A 80 -14.43 -18.19 7.80
C GLU A 80 -13.77 -19.56 7.94
N VAL A 81 -12.53 -19.61 8.48
CA VAL A 81 -11.80 -20.88 8.70
C VAL A 81 -12.47 -21.75 9.78
N THR A 82 -13.17 -21.15 10.75
CA THR A 82 -13.91 -21.88 11.79
C THR A 82 -15.23 -22.47 11.30
N LYS A 83 -15.64 -22.26 10.04
CA LYS A 83 -16.76 -23.04 9.43
C LYS A 83 -16.30 -24.42 8.94
N ILE A 84 -15.78 -25.27 9.82
CA ILE A 84 -15.71 -26.73 9.60
C ILE A 84 -16.02 -27.44 10.92
N ASP A 85 -17.30 -27.40 11.30
CA ASP A 85 -18.10 -28.48 11.89
C ASP A 85 -19.57 -28.03 12.10
#